data_AF-A0A1G2RPS1-F1
#
_entry.id   AF-A0A1G2RPS1-F1
#
_cell.length_a   1.000
_cell.length_b   1.000
_cell.length_c   1.000
_cell.angle_alpha   90.00
_cell.angle_beta   90.00
_cell.angle_gamma   90.00
#
_symmetry.space_group_name_H-M   'P 1'
#
loop_
_entity.id
_entity.type
_entity.pdbx_description
1 polymer ?
#
loop_
_entity_poly.entity_id
_entity_poly.type
_entity_poly.pdbx_seq_one_letter_code
_entity_poly.pdbx_strand_id
1 'polypeptide(L)'
;MKRSRAFTFIVPLLFMIGCASSGIKKPTVFIDQHNNIPADIPSQFDSRYEQFISDKEMEAFHKLQTDEERQAFQDKFWLERDTNPTTPENEYKQEIDERIDDIANERFLNTPGVFGLLFRSNGGFRGDMAQTYLLHGEPDAMDTIEGRSFVPMMLWVYANPENGNIRYAFLFYQKGGRGLFKLFFQGFYRMNPCGAIYEVATLRLYGLVSSSQDCPDDLNRVYNDIYSTTGRGGILDGNIFTWALFNFSQDGSVSQETALDPPKPALETAKQSNARVVGEAVKLTGTAGTDFILASCKECKSFMPAELRLGKRFTISGPWKNFDWTVKGEYLELSLKYGIIIESSNIGKPTVLKGVVVWSEKKSLLDESPEVVLTFNLLDPEQVAVIPPGTYQASVYVKNTLTQKYNAWSKEFTK
;
A
#
# COMPACT_ATOMS: atom_id res chain seq x y z
N MET A 1 75.18 -4.02 -24.50
CA MET A 1 74.69 -3.70 -25.88
C MET A 1 73.64 -4.72 -26.28
N LYS A 2 72.65 -4.31 -27.12
CA LYS A 2 71.45 -5.07 -27.57
C LYS A 2 70.43 -5.28 -26.40
N ARG A 3 69.19 -4.74 -26.38
CA ARG A 3 68.05 -4.72 -27.34
C ARG A 3 67.64 -6.15 -27.76
N SER A 4 66.38 -6.58 -27.81
CA SER A 4 65.06 -5.97 -27.51
C SER A 4 64.10 -7.10 -27.05
N ARG A 5 62.79 -6.98 -26.79
CA ARG A 5 61.72 -6.02 -27.17
C ARG A 5 60.58 -6.16 -26.13
N ALA A 6 59.67 -5.18 -26.01
CA ALA A 6 58.40 -5.32 -25.30
C ALA A 6 57.23 -5.10 -26.28
N PHE A 7 56.23 -5.97 -26.28
CA PHE A 7 55.02 -5.83 -27.09
C PHE A 7 53.94 -5.11 -26.28
N THR A 8 53.53 -3.92 -26.74
CA THR A 8 52.40 -3.19 -26.18
C THR A 8 51.15 -3.52 -27.00
N PHE A 9 50.17 -4.21 -26.40
CA PHE A 9 48.86 -4.39 -27.00
C PHE A 9 48.05 -3.10 -26.84
N ILE A 10 47.67 -2.48 -27.96
CA ILE A 10 46.72 -1.36 -27.99
C ILE A 10 45.36 -1.95 -28.34
N VAL A 11 44.44 -1.95 -27.38
CA VAL A 11 43.03 -2.30 -27.61
C VAL A 11 42.30 -1.00 -27.97
N PRO A 12 41.58 -0.92 -29.12
CA PRO A 12 40.84 0.27 -29.48
C PRO A 12 39.57 0.38 -28.63
N LEU A 13 39.42 1.51 -27.93
CA LEU A 13 38.23 1.81 -27.15
C LEU A 13 37.08 2.20 -28.09
N LEU A 14 36.14 1.28 -28.33
CA LEU A 14 34.89 1.60 -29.01
C LEU A 14 34.01 2.46 -28.10
N PHE A 15 33.92 3.76 -28.41
CA PHE A 15 32.92 4.66 -27.83
C PHE A 15 31.52 4.29 -28.36
N MET A 16 30.85 3.38 -27.66
CA MET A 16 29.41 3.20 -27.82
C MET A 16 28.70 4.43 -27.22
N ILE A 17 28.13 5.27 -28.08
CA ILE A 17 27.21 6.34 -27.66
C ILE A 17 25.90 5.68 -27.24
N GLY A 18 25.86 5.21 -26.00
CA GLY A 18 24.62 4.76 -25.36
C GLY A 18 23.77 5.97 -25.02
N CYS A 19 22.56 6.05 -25.57
CA CYS A 19 21.58 7.04 -25.16
C CYS A 19 21.27 6.87 -23.67
N ALA A 20 21.75 7.79 -22.84
CA ALA A 20 21.43 7.81 -21.43
C ALA A 20 19.97 8.23 -21.24
N SER A 21 19.07 7.27 -21.01
CA SER A 21 17.75 7.52 -20.45
C SER A 21 17.87 7.86 -18.96
N SER A 22 18.53 8.98 -18.65
CA SER A 22 18.63 9.53 -17.31
C SER A 22 17.30 10.18 -16.87
N GLY A 23 16.23 9.40 -16.87
CA GLY A 23 15.05 9.72 -16.09
C GLY A 23 15.44 9.62 -14.63
N ILE A 24 15.68 10.77 -13.99
CA ILE A 24 15.89 10.84 -12.54
C ILE A 24 14.60 10.33 -11.90
N LYS A 25 14.60 9.07 -11.44
CA LYS A 25 13.49 8.54 -10.63
C LYS A 25 13.35 9.46 -9.42
N LYS A 26 12.23 10.18 -9.33
CA LYS A 26 11.87 10.95 -8.13
C LYS A 26 11.99 10.00 -6.92
N PRO A 27 12.61 10.41 -5.80
CA PRO A 27 12.77 9.52 -4.65
C PRO A 27 11.41 9.03 -4.15
N THR A 28 11.31 7.75 -3.82
CA THR A 28 10.11 7.19 -3.19
C THR A 28 9.93 7.80 -1.81
N VAL A 29 8.71 8.23 -1.51
CA VAL A 29 8.32 8.91 -0.27
C VAL A 29 7.46 7.93 0.51
N PHE A 30 7.95 7.48 1.66
CA PHE A 30 7.22 6.53 2.49
C PHE A 30 6.43 7.28 3.58
N ILE A 31 5.16 6.90 3.78
CA ILE A 31 4.33 7.38 4.90
C ILE A 31 4.70 6.62 6.20
N ASP A 32 5.07 5.35 6.07
CA ASP A 32 5.77 4.60 7.12
C ASP A 32 7.05 3.98 6.53
N GLN A 33 8.20 4.49 6.97
CA GLN A 33 9.51 3.99 6.55
C GLN A 33 9.77 2.55 7.03
N HIS A 34 9.17 2.13 8.16
CA HIS A 34 9.46 0.83 8.74
C HIS A 34 8.75 -0.30 8.00
N ASN A 35 7.49 -0.08 7.62
CA ASN A 35 6.75 -0.97 6.74
C ASN A 35 7.01 -0.69 5.24
N ASN A 36 7.72 0.39 4.90
CA ASN A 36 7.97 0.82 3.51
C ASN A 36 6.68 1.10 2.72
N ILE A 37 5.68 1.73 3.38
CA ILE A 37 4.37 2.07 2.77
C ILE A 37 4.51 3.33 1.92
N PRO A 38 4.31 3.30 0.58
CA PRO A 38 4.44 4.48 -0.27
C PRO A 38 3.30 5.50 -0.06
N ALA A 39 3.55 6.75 -0.43
CA ALA A 39 2.58 7.83 -0.27
C ALA A 39 1.41 7.74 -1.26
N ASP A 40 0.20 8.14 -0.83
CA ASP A 40 -0.96 8.33 -1.73
C ASP A 40 -0.77 9.62 -2.56
N ILE A 41 0.14 9.54 -3.53
CA ILE A 41 0.40 10.60 -4.51
C ILE A 41 0.47 10.00 -5.92
N PRO A 42 0.08 10.74 -6.97
CA PRO A 42 -0.02 10.20 -8.33
C PRO A 42 1.27 9.54 -8.85
N SER A 43 2.45 10.01 -8.43
CA SER A 43 3.74 9.46 -8.87
C SER A 43 4.17 8.15 -8.19
N GLN A 44 3.39 7.64 -7.23
CA GLN A 44 3.67 6.39 -6.50
C GLN A 44 2.46 5.45 -6.45
N PHE A 45 1.42 5.75 -7.24
CA PHE A 45 0.20 4.95 -7.34
C PHE A 45 0.51 3.48 -7.68
N ASP A 46 1.44 3.23 -8.61
CA ASP A 46 1.92 1.88 -8.94
C ASP A 46 2.51 1.13 -7.75
N SER A 47 3.34 1.80 -6.95
CA SER A 47 4.03 1.22 -5.81
C SER A 47 3.11 1.03 -4.60
N ARG A 48 2.07 1.87 -4.48
CA ARG A 48 1.10 1.84 -3.36
C ARG A 48 -0.03 0.83 -3.60
N TYR A 49 -0.49 0.68 -4.84
CA TYR A 49 -1.66 -0.13 -5.19
C TYR A 49 -1.31 -1.31 -6.12
N GLU A 50 -0.04 -1.73 -6.13
CA GLU A 50 0.55 -2.77 -7.01
C GLU A 50 -0.35 -4.01 -7.20
N GLN A 51 -0.93 -4.54 -6.11
CA GLN A 51 -1.79 -5.74 -6.12
C GLN A 51 -3.18 -5.56 -6.77
N PHE A 52 -3.62 -4.32 -7.01
CA PHE A 52 -4.94 -4.01 -7.57
C PHE A 52 -4.89 -3.61 -9.05
N ILE A 53 -3.68 -3.44 -9.58
CA ILE A 53 -3.40 -2.95 -10.93
C ILE A 53 -3.05 -4.15 -11.81
N SER A 54 -3.83 -4.40 -12.86
CA SER A 54 -3.48 -5.42 -13.85
C SER A 54 -2.24 -5.03 -14.67
N ASP A 55 -1.51 -6.00 -15.24
CA ASP A 55 -0.32 -5.73 -16.07
C ASP A 55 -0.56 -4.68 -17.16
N LYS A 56 -1.76 -4.69 -17.78
CA LYS A 56 -2.15 -3.73 -18.82
C LYS A 56 -2.37 -2.32 -18.27
N GLU A 57 -2.95 -2.21 -17.08
CA GLU A 57 -3.11 -0.95 -16.36
C GLU A 57 -1.75 -0.41 -15.89
N MET A 58 -0.85 -1.28 -15.42
CA MET A 58 0.51 -0.95 -15.02
C MET A 58 1.32 -0.40 -16.21
N GLU A 59 1.29 -1.12 -17.34
CA GLU A 59 1.87 -0.65 -18.60
C GLU A 59 1.30 0.69 -19.07
N ALA A 60 -0.01 0.90 -18.92
CA ALA A 60 -0.65 2.16 -19.30
C ALA A 60 -0.20 3.30 -18.37
N PHE A 61 -0.13 3.05 -17.06
CA PHE A 61 0.34 3.99 -16.05
C PHE A 61 1.81 4.39 -16.23
N HIS A 62 2.70 3.45 -16.58
CA HIS A 62 4.11 3.76 -16.85
C HIS A 62 4.36 4.55 -18.14
N LYS A 63 3.39 4.60 -19.07
CA LYS A 63 3.45 5.46 -20.26
C LYS A 63 3.12 6.93 -19.93
N LEU A 64 2.44 7.20 -18.82
CA LEU A 64 2.06 8.54 -18.38
C LEU A 64 3.30 9.31 -17.91
N GLN A 65 3.46 10.54 -18.39
CA GLN A 65 4.63 11.38 -18.12
C GLN A 65 4.36 12.36 -16.97
N THR A 66 3.17 12.97 -16.95
CA THR A 66 2.83 14.01 -15.98
C THR A 66 2.03 13.48 -14.79
N ASP A 67 2.08 14.21 -13.67
CA ASP A 67 1.26 13.86 -12.52
C ASP A 67 -0.24 14.20 -12.72
N GLU A 68 -0.65 15.00 -13.72
CA GLU A 68 -2.07 15.13 -14.13
C GLU A 68 -2.55 13.84 -14.77
N GLU A 69 -1.79 13.31 -15.73
CA GLU A 69 -2.13 12.07 -16.42
C GLU A 69 -2.27 10.93 -15.43
N ARG A 70 -1.35 10.85 -14.44
CA ARG A 70 -1.41 9.88 -13.34
C ARG A 70 -2.59 10.11 -12.39
N GLN A 71 -2.95 11.36 -12.07
CA GLN A 71 -4.13 11.64 -11.24
C GLN A 71 -5.42 11.25 -11.99
N ALA A 72 -5.57 11.65 -13.26
CA ALA A 72 -6.72 11.27 -14.09
C ALA A 72 -6.83 9.74 -14.28
N PHE A 73 -5.69 9.04 -14.37
CA PHE A 73 -5.64 7.59 -14.34
C PHE A 73 -6.11 7.03 -12.99
N GLN A 74 -5.61 7.53 -11.86
CA GLN A 74 -6.00 7.12 -10.52
C GLN A 74 -7.50 7.33 -10.27
N ASP A 75 -8.03 8.50 -10.64
CA ASP A 75 -9.44 8.85 -10.47
C ASP A 75 -10.33 7.89 -11.27
N LYS A 76 -9.96 7.62 -12.53
CA LYS A 76 -10.66 6.64 -13.37
C LYS A 76 -10.55 5.21 -12.83
N PHE A 77 -9.37 4.79 -12.40
CA PHE A 77 -9.09 3.45 -11.88
C PHE A 77 -9.99 3.10 -10.70
N TRP A 78 -10.18 4.04 -9.77
CA TRP A 78 -11.07 3.87 -8.62
C TRP A 78 -12.54 3.95 -9.03
N LEU A 79 -12.91 4.89 -9.91
CA LEU A 79 -14.29 5.01 -10.42
C LEU A 79 -14.80 3.73 -11.10
N GLU A 80 -13.94 2.99 -11.83
CA GLU A 80 -14.32 1.71 -12.45
C GLU A 80 -14.44 0.56 -11.43
N ARG A 81 -13.81 0.71 -10.26
CA ARG A 81 -13.82 -0.24 -9.12
C ARG A 81 -14.80 0.14 -8.02
N ASP A 82 -15.55 1.22 -8.20
CA ASP A 82 -16.55 1.69 -7.24
C ASP A 82 -17.64 0.64 -6.99
N THR A 83 -17.83 0.27 -5.73
CA THR A 83 -18.85 -0.67 -5.27
C THR A 83 -20.25 -0.07 -5.35
N ASN A 84 -20.39 1.24 -5.20
CA ASN A 84 -21.66 1.92 -5.12
C ASN A 84 -21.55 3.36 -5.64
N PRO A 85 -21.66 3.59 -6.96
CA PRO A 85 -21.54 4.92 -7.56
C PRO A 85 -22.70 5.89 -7.24
N THR A 86 -23.53 5.58 -6.23
CA THR A 86 -24.57 6.48 -5.70
C THR A 86 -24.10 7.28 -4.47
N THR A 87 -23.01 6.87 -3.82
CA THR A 87 -22.31 7.66 -2.80
C THR A 87 -21.29 8.60 -3.43
N PRO A 88 -20.93 9.71 -2.75
CA PRO A 88 -19.84 10.58 -3.20
C PRO A 88 -18.45 10.01 -2.85
N GLU A 89 -18.35 9.08 -1.89
CA GLU A 89 -17.16 8.32 -1.55
C GLU A 89 -17.13 6.95 -2.25
N ASN A 90 -15.94 6.53 -2.67
CA ASN A 90 -15.67 5.20 -3.23
C ASN A 90 -15.34 4.22 -2.09
N GLU A 91 -16.29 3.37 -1.69
CA GLU A 91 -16.09 2.56 -0.48
C GLU A 91 -14.99 1.49 -0.66
N TYR A 92 -14.82 0.98 -1.88
CA TYR A 92 -13.73 0.05 -2.18
C TYR A 92 -12.35 0.67 -1.96
N LYS A 93 -12.11 1.91 -2.43
CA LYS A 93 -10.86 2.63 -2.10
C LYS A 93 -10.70 2.85 -0.61
N GLN A 94 -11.79 3.20 0.09
CA GLN A 94 -11.76 3.40 1.54
C GLN A 94 -11.34 2.13 2.27
N GLU A 95 -11.93 0.98 1.94
CA GLU A 95 -11.57 -0.31 2.52
C GLU A 95 -10.08 -0.65 2.29
N ILE A 96 -9.55 -0.39 1.09
CA ILE A 96 -8.13 -0.59 0.81
C ILE A 96 -7.24 0.38 1.60
N ASP A 97 -7.59 1.66 1.72
CA ASP A 97 -6.82 2.62 2.53
C ASP A 97 -6.89 2.28 4.04
N GLU A 98 -8.01 1.75 4.54
CA GLU A 98 -8.14 1.22 5.90
C GLU A 98 -7.21 0.02 6.12
N ARG A 99 -7.18 -0.95 5.19
CA ARG A 99 -6.23 -2.08 5.23
C ARG A 99 -4.76 -1.62 5.20
N ILE A 100 -4.44 -0.54 4.48
CA ILE A 100 -3.09 0.04 4.46
C ILE A 100 -2.74 0.68 5.83
N ASP A 101 -3.67 1.43 6.44
CA ASP A 101 -3.46 2.01 7.77
C ASP A 101 -3.41 0.89 8.85
N ASP A 102 -4.11 -0.24 8.71
CA ASP A 102 -4.00 -1.41 9.60
C ASP A 102 -2.63 -2.12 9.51
N ILE A 103 -2.03 -2.20 8.32
CA ILE A 103 -0.63 -2.65 8.15
C ILE A 103 0.33 -1.69 8.88
N ALA A 104 0.16 -0.38 8.70
CA ALA A 104 0.99 0.64 9.35
C ALA A 104 0.88 0.60 10.89
N ASN A 105 -0.27 0.17 11.42
CA ASN A 105 -0.54 0.06 12.85
C ASN A 105 -0.24 -1.33 13.44
N GLU A 106 0.28 -2.27 12.64
CA GLU A 106 0.61 -3.64 13.08
C GLU A 106 -0.60 -4.38 13.68
N ARG A 107 -1.74 -4.32 12.98
CA ARG A 107 -3.08 -4.79 13.39
C ARG A 107 -3.14 -6.16 14.09
N PHE A 108 -2.21 -7.07 13.79
CA PHE A 108 -2.16 -8.43 14.34
C PHE A 108 -1.27 -8.65 15.56
N LEU A 109 -0.56 -7.62 16.05
CA LEU A 109 0.39 -7.72 17.16
C LEU A 109 -0.17 -8.46 18.40
N ASN A 110 -1.42 -8.18 18.76
CA ASN A 110 -2.08 -8.73 19.94
C ASN A 110 -3.11 -9.82 19.64
N THR A 111 -3.19 -10.31 18.40
CA THR A 111 -4.26 -11.24 18.01
C THR A 111 -3.96 -12.68 18.48
N PRO A 112 -4.93 -13.39 19.08
CA PRO A 112 -4.81 -14.82 19.40
C PRO A 112 -4.39 -15.66 18.19
N GLY A 113 -3.68 -16.77 18.42
CA GLY A 113 -3.10 -17.62 17.37
C GLY A 113 -1.82 -17.08 16.73
N VAL A 114 -1.72 -15.76 16.55
CA VAL A 114 -0.59 -15.08 15.88
C VAL A 114 0.11 -14.05 16.79
N PHE A 115 0.00 -14.16 18.10
CA PHE A 115 0.52 -13.15 19.04
C PHE A 115 2.00 -12.82 18.81
N GLY A 116 2.32 -11.52 18.71
CA GLY A 116 3.64 -11.02 18.36
C GLY A 116 3.90 -10.88 16.85
N LEU A 117 2.90 -11.15 15.99
CA LEU A 117 3.01 -10.96 14.55
C LEU A 117 3.10 -9.46 14.21
N LEU A 118 4.12 -9.11 13.43
CA LEU A 118 4.31 -7.78 12.85
C LEU A 118 4.46 -7.93 11.33
N PHE A 119 3.86 -7.03 10.56
CA PHE A 119 4.11 -6.92 9.13
C PHE A 119 5.56 -6.48 8.89
N ARG A 120 6.06 -5.50 9.67
CA ARG A 120 7.43 -4.97 9.57
C ARG A 120 8.51 -6.05 9.57
N SER A 121 8.44 -7.01 10.49
CA SER A 121 9.43 -8.09 10.61
C SER A 121 9.26 -9.20 9.56
N ASN A 122 8.21 -9.12 8.72
CA ASN A 122 7.87 -10.09 7.68
C ASN A 122 7.85 -9.50 6.26
N GLY A 123 8.59 -8.41 6.04
CA GLY A 123 8.73 -7.75 4.74
C GLY A 123 7.94 -6.44 4.60
N GLY A 124 7.24 -6.01 5.66
CA GLY A 124 6.44 -4.80 5.66
C GLY A 124 5.31 -4.87 4.64
N PHE A 125 5.04 -3.74 4.00
CA PHE A 125 4.00 -3.56 2.99
C PHE A 125 4.10 -4.54 1.82
N ARG A 126 5.32 -4.90 1.42
CA ARG A 126 5.62 -5.86 0.34
C ARG A 126 5.79 -7.31 0.82
N GLY A 127 5.57 -7.57 2.11
CA GLY A 127 5.57 -8.92 2.67
C GLY A 127 4.33 -9.69 2.23
N ASP A 128 4.48 -10.99 2.00
CA ASP A 128 3.45 -11.87 1.41
C ASP A 128 2.12 -11.83 2.20
N MET A 129 2.20 -11.74 3.54
CA MET A 129 1.04 -11.55 4.42
C MET A 129 0.37 -10.18 4.24
N ALA A 130 1.13 -9.11 4.05
CA ALA A 130 0.58 -7.77 3.80
C ALA A 130 -0.12 -7.72 2.44
N GLN A 131 0.46 -8.33 1.40
CA GLN A 131 -0.17 -8.41 0.08
C GLN A 131 -1.46 -9.25 0.12
N THR A 132 -1.46 -10.38 0.84
CA THR A 132 -2.67 -11.21 1.06
C THR A 132 -3.75 -10.44 1.83
N TYR A 133 -3.37 -9.72 2.89
CA TYR A 133 -4.27 -8.90 3.70
C TYR A 133 -4.86 -7.71 2.91
N LEU A 134 -4.07 -7.08 2.03
CA LEU A 134 -4.57 -6.04 1.13
C LEU A 134 -5.67 -6.57 0.20
N LEU A 135 -5.52 -7.78 -0.34
CA LEU A 135 -6.51 -8.40 -1.23
C LEU A 135 -7.76 -8.90 -0.49
N HIS A 136 -7.59 -9.62 0.63
CA HIS A 136 -8.69 -10.36 1.27
C HIS A 136 -9.16 -9.83 2.63
N GLY A 137 -8.45 -8.88 3.24
CA GLY A 137 -8.77 -8.35 4.56
C GLY A 137 -8.39 -9.31 5.70
N GLU A 138 -9.03 -9.14 6.86
CA GLU A 138 -8.80 -9.97 8.05
C GLU A 138 -9.36 -11.39 7.83
N PRO A 139 -8.60 -12.47 8.10
CA PRO A 139 -9.10 -13.83 7.98
C PRO A 139 -10.08 -14.18 9.11
N ASP A 140 -11.09 -15.01 8.80
CA ASP A 140 -12.08 -15.51 9.77
C ASP A 140 -11.43 -16.34 10.89
N ALA A 141 -10.35 -17.06 10.56
CA ALA A 141 -9.53 -17.76 11.53
C ALA A 141 -8.05 -17.76 11.12
N MET A 142 -7.16 -17.60 12.09
CA MET A 142 -5.72 -17.79 11.87
C MET A 142 -5.02 -18.36 13.10
N ASP A 143 -3.98 -19.14 12.87
CA ASP A 143 -3.16 -19.70 13.94
C ASP A 143 -1.73 -19.97 13.45
N THR A 144 -0.83 -20.29 14.38
CA THR A 144 0.55 -20.72 14.12
C THR A 144 0.83 -22.09 14.70
N ILE A 145 1.65 -22.88 14.01
CA ILE A 145 2.22 -24.12 14.54
C ILE A 145 3.75 -24.10 14.38
N GLU A 146 4.43 -24.65 15.38
CA GLU A 146 5.88 -24.85 15.39
C GLU A 146 6.19 -26.26 15.87
N GLY A 147 7.23 -26.88 15.31
CA GLY A 147 7.60 -28.26 15.58
C GLY A 147 9.09 -28.50 15.46
N ARG A 148 9.54 -29.72 15.77
CA ARG A 148 10.95 -30.13 15.61
C ARG A 148 11.26 -30.62 14.21
N SER A 149 10.29 -31.26 13.56
CA SER A 149 10.37 -31.93 12.26
C SER A 149 9.93 -31.05 11.08
N PHE A 150 9.19 -29.97 11.34
CA PHE A 150 8.73 -28.99 10.37
C PHE A 150 9.05 -27.55 10.81
N VAL A 151 9.21 -26.64 9.84
CA VAL A 151 9.48 -25.21 10.08
C VAL A 151 8.22 -24.49 10.59
N PRO A 152 8.33 -23.35 11.29
CA PRO A 152 7.15 -22.60 11.72
C PRO A 152 6.23 -22.25 10.54
N MET A 153 4.94 -22.54 10.72
CA MET A 153 3.87 -22.28 9.76
C MET A 153 2.77 -21.43 10.40
N MET A 154 2.10 -20.66 9.55
CA MET A 154 0.93 -19.85 9.90
C MET A 154 -0.14 -20.09 8.85
N LEU A 155 -1.38 -20.30 9.27
CA LEU A 155 -2.48 -20.52 8.35
C LEU A 155 -3.53 -19.44 8.56
N TRP A 156 -3.96 -18.80 7.46
CA TRP A 156 -5.10 -17.89 7.42
C TRP A 156 -6.23 -18.56 6.63
N VAL A 157 -7.39 -18.69 7.27
CA VAL A 157 -8.59 -19.32 6.72
C VAL A 157 -9.65 -18.25 6.51
N TYR A 158 -10.20 -18.20 5.30
CA TYR A 158 -11.37 -17.43 4.95
C TYR A 158 -12.52 -18.39 4.67
N ALA A 159 -13.64 -18.24 5.37
CA ALA A 159 -14.83 -19.06 5.23
C ALA A 159 -15.73 -18.55 4.10
N ASN A 160 -16.50 -19.45 3.49
CA ASN A 160 -17.61 -19.07 2.63
C ASN A 160 -18.84 -18.78 3.54
N PRO A 161 -19.41 -17.56 3.53
CA PRO A 161 -20.52 -17.20 4.42
C PRO A 161 -21.82 -17.97 4.16
N GLU A 162 -21.98 -18.59 2.98
CA GLU A 162 -23.20 -19.32 2.62
C GLU A 162 -23.25 -20.75 3.20
N ASN A 163 -22.09 -21.39 3.40
CA ASN A 163 -22.01 -22.81 3.75
C ASN A 163 -20.93 -23.17 4.79
N GLY A 164 -20.11 -22.21 5.24
CA GLY A 164 -19.05 -22.42 6.23
C GLY A 164 -17.81 -23.17 5.74
N ASN A 165 -17.76 -23.58 4.47
CA ASN A 165 -16.60 -24.25 3.90
C ASN A 165 -15.40 -23.28 3.78
N ILE A 166 -14.19 -23.83 3.79
CA ILE A 166 -12.96 -23.07 3.56
C ILE A 166 -12.95 -22.55 2.12
N ARG A 167 -13.17 -21.24 1.96
CA ARG A 167 -13.09 -20.54 0.68
C ARG A 167 -11.64 -20.35 0.25
N TYR A 168 -10.79 -19.89 1.16
CA TYR A 168 -9.36 -19.70 0.94
C TYR A 168 -8.55 -20.14 2.17
N ALA A 169 -7.41 -20.79 1.93
CA ALA A 169 -6.44 -21.20 2.95
C ALA A 169 -5.04 -20.73 2.55
N PHE A 170 -4.66 -19.54 3.00
CA PHE A 170 -3.33 -19.00 2.78
C PHE A 170 -2.38 -19.53 3.86
N LEU A 171 -1.58 -20.53 3.47
CA LEU A 171 -0.54 -21.09 4.31
C LEU A 171 0.75 -20.28 4.11
N PHE A 172 1.34 -19.78 5.19
CA PHE A 172 2.65 -19.15 5.21
C PHE A 172 3.64 -20.00 6.00
N TYR A 173 4.92 -19.99 5.63
CA TYR A 173 5.96 -20.77 6.29
C TYR A 173 7.29 -20.02 6.33
N GLN A 174 8.09 -20.25 7.37
CA GLN A 174 9.47 -19.76 7.43
C GLN A 174 10.39 -20.71 6.67
N LYS A 175 10.67 -20.44 5.38
CA LYS A 175 11.52 -21.29 4.54
C LYS A 175 12.92 -21.47 5.16
N GLY A 176 13.22 -22.69 5.61
CA GLY A 176 14.47 -23.01 6.32
C GLY A 176 14.45 -22.75 7.84
N GLY A 177 13.28 -22.51 8.43
CA GLY A 177 13.07 -22.44 9.87
C GLY A 177 13.39 -21.11 10.55
N ARG A 178 13.72 -20.07 9.78
CA ARG A 178 14.01 -18.71 10.26
C ARG A 178 13.66 -17.66 9.21
N GLY A 179 13.42 -16.43 9.64
CA GLY A 179 13.25 -15.27 8.75
C GLY A 179 11.78 -14.91 8.53
N LEU A 180 11.50 -14.32 7.37
CA LEU A 180 10.15 -13.87 7.01
C LEU A 180 9.23 -15.07 6.77
N PHE A 181 7.98 -14.98 7.21
CA PHE A 181 6.92 -15.85 6.69
C PHE A 181 6.74 -15.59 5.19
N LYS A 182 6.80 -16.66 4.40
CA LYS A 182 6.59 -16.65 2.95
C LYS A 182 5.36 -17.45 2.60
N LEU A 183 4.61 -17.00 1.59
CA LEU A 183 3.42 -17.70 1.14
C LEU A 183 3.83 -19.06 0.54
N PHE A 184 3.21 -20.11 1.05
CA PHE A 184 3.34 -21.46 0.53
C PHE A 184 2.39 -21.60 -0.66
N PHE A 185 2.94 -22.00 -1.80
CA PHE A 185 2.18 -22.03 -3.06
C PHE A 185 1.61 -23.43 -3.31
N GLN A 186 0.41 -23.71 -2.78
CA GLN A 186 -0.21 -25.04 -2.86
C GLN A 186 -0.37 -25.55 -4.30
N GLY A 187 -0.56 -24.64 -5.27
CA GLY A 187 -0.72 -24.97 -6.69
C GLY A 187 0.41 -25.87 -7.24
N PHE A 188 1.65 -25.64 -6.81
CA PHE A 188 2.82 -26.42 -7.25
C PHE A 188 2.86 -27.85 -6.70
N TYR A 189 2.16 -28.12 -5.59
CA TYR A 189 2.25 -29.39 -4.87
C TYR A 189 1.01 -30.28 -5.02
N ARG A 190 -0.03 -29.83 -5.75
CA ARG A 190 -1.26 -30.61 -6.03
C ARG A 190 -1.00 -32.04 -6.53
N MET A 191 0.07 -32.25 -7.31
CA MET A 191 0.49 -33.56 -7.84
C MET A 191 1.76 -34.12 -7.18
N ASN A 192 2.25 -33.50 -6.11
CA ASN A 192 3.50 -33.87 -5.42
C ASN A 192 3.39 -33.65 -3.90
N PRO A 193 2.61 -34.48 -3.19
CA PRO A 193 2.39 -34.32 -1.74
C PRO A 193 3.69 -34.48 -0.94
N CYS A 194 4.57 -35.41 -1.33
CA CYS A 194 5.86 -35.58 -0.67
C CYS A 194 6.76 -34.35 -0.81
N GLY A 195 6.72 -33.66 -1.97
CA GLY A 195 7.40 -32.39 -2.18
C GLY A 195 6.89 -31.27 -1.27
N ALA A 196 5.57 -31.22 -1.02
CA ALA A 196 4.97 -30.25 -0.11
C ALA A 196 5.49 -30.43 1.33
N ILE A 197 5.46 -31.68 1.82
CA ILE A 197 5.95 -32.04 3.16
C ILE A 197 7.46 -31.79 3.27
N TYR A 198 8.24 -32.11 2.22
CA TYR A 198 9.68 -31.88 2.19
C TYR A 198 10.07 -30.39 2.22
N GLU A 199 9.30 -29.53 1.55
CA GLU A 199 9.55 -28.07 1.55
C GLU A 199 9.47 -27.49 2.97
N VAL A 200 8.45 -27.92 3.75
CA VAL A 200 8.25 -27.50 5.14
C VAL A 200 9.05 -28.30 6.18
N ALA A 201 9.68 -29.42 5.80
CA ALA A 201 10.49 -30.22 6.72
C ALA A 201 11.78 -29.50 7.17
N THR A 202 12.17 -29.67 8.44
CA THR A 202 13.48 -29.20 8.95
C THR A 202 14.64 -30.09 8.48
N LEU A 203 14.35 -31.37 8.21
CA LEU A 203 15.33 -32.35 7.74
C LEU A 203 15.63 -32.14 6.24
N ARG A 204 16.82 -31.60 5.93
CA ARG A 204 17.36 -31.58 4.56
C ARG A 204 17.98 -32.93 4.20
N LEU A 205 17.12 -33.87 3.81
CA LEU A 205 17.53 -35.19 3.31
C LEU A 205 18.24 -35.07 1.95
N TYR A 206 19.56 -35.16 1.95
CA TYR A 206 20.37 -35.29 0.73
C TYR A 206 20.08 -36.64 0.06
N GLY A 207 19.32 -36.65 -1.04
CA GLY A 207 19.18 -37.84 -1.90
C GLY A 207 17.77 -38.26 -2.30
N LEU A 208 16.77 -37.36 -2.30
CA LEU A 208 15.44 -37.64 -2.88
C LEU A 208 15.51 -37.87 -4.40
N VAL A 209 15.83 -39.10 -4.81
CA VAL A 209 15.59 -39.61 -6.16
C VAL A 209 14.15 -40.11 -6.22
N SER A 210 13.26 -39.31 -6.81
CA SER A 210 11.82 -39.59 -6.85
C SER A 210 11.47 -40.70 -7.85
N SER A 211 11.07 -41.86 -7.34
CA SER A 211 10.37 -42.88 -8.14
C SER A 211 9.39 -43.79 -7.36
N SER A 212 9.31 -43.69 -6.03
CA SER A 212 8.26 -44.34 -5.24
C SER A 212 6.97 -43.51 -5.26
N GLN A 213 5.84 -44.21 -5.30
CA GLN A 213 4.50 -43.62 -5.25
C GLN A 213 4.09 -43.22 -3.82
N ASP A 214 4.79 -43.77 -2.82
CA ASP A 214 4.71 -43.44 -1.40
C ASP A 214 5.84 -42.49 -0.96
N CYS A 215 5.53 -41.60 -0.02
CA CYS A 215 6.53 -40.74 0.60
C CYS A 215 7.44 -41.55 1.54
N PRO A 216 8.75 -41.24 1.65
CA PRO A 216 9.64 -41.84 2.63
C PRO A 216 9.11 -41.72 4.08
N ASP A 217 9.40 -42.71 4.92
CA ASP A 217 8.92 -42.79 6.31
C ASP A 217 9.23 -41.54 7.15
N ASP A 218 10.37 -40.88 6.91
CA ASP A 218 10.71 -39.63 7.58
C ASP A 218 9.76 -38.48 7.21
N LEU A 219 9.27 -38.41 5.97
CA LEU A 219 8.25 -37.43 5.57
C LEU A 219 6.87 -37.83 6.10
N ASN A 220 6.55 -39.13 6.17
CA ASN A 220 5.32 -39.58 6.84
C ASN A 220 5.33 -39.21 8.33
N ARG A 221 6.50 -39.23 8.99
CA ARG A 221 6.65 -38.71 10.36
C ARG A 221 6.42 -37.21 10.42
N VAL A 222 7.03 -36.41 9.53
CA VAL A 222 6.78 -34.95 9.46
C VAL A 222 5.28 -34.65 9.28
N TYR A 223 4.58 -35.37 8.40
CA TYR A 223 3.14 -35.24 8.20
C TYR A 223 2.33 -35.54 9.47
N ASN A 224 2.63 -36.66 10.14
CA ASN A 224 1.94 -37.04 11.37
C ASN A 224 2.23 -36.08 12.53
N ASP A 225 3.46 -35.56 12.62
CA ASP A 225 3.85 -34.55 13.60
C ASP A 225 3.05 -33.25 13.37
N ILE A 226 2.90 -32.78 12.13
CA ILE A 226 2.04 -31.62 11.79
C ILE A 226 0.58 -31.94 12.15
N TYR A 227 0.04 -33.08 11.69
CA TYR A 227 -1.36 -33.48 11.91
C TYR A 227 -1.77 -33.50 13.39
N SER A 228 -0.86 -33.96 14.26
CA SER A 228 -1.08 -34.10 15.70
C SER A 228 -0.74 -32.85 16.52
N THR A 229 -0.32 -31.75 15.89
CA THR A 229 -0.21 -30.44 16.56
C THR A 229 -1.58 -29.78 16.73
N THR A 230 -1.67 -28.88 17.69
CA THR A 230 -2.74 -27.87 17.80
C THR A 230 -2.11 -26.50 17.65
N GLY A 231 -2.81 -25.58 16.99
CA GLY A 231 -2.39 -24.19 16.83
C GLY A 231 -2.14 -23.51 18.17
N ARG A 232 -1.19 -22.57 18.18
CA ARG A 232 -0.78 -21.81 19.37
C ARG A 232 -1.92 -21.07 20.06
N GLY A 233 -2.94 -20.65 19.31
CA GLY A 233 -4.16 -20.02 19.82
C GLY A 233 -5.26 -21.01 20.20
N GLY A 234 -5.12 -22.30 19.85
CA GLY A 234 -6.19 -23.29 19.95
C GLY A 234 -7.36 -23.02 18.99
N ILE A 235 -7.11 -22.31 17.88
CA ILE A 235 -8.12 -21.89 16.89
C ILE A 235 -8.16 -22.88 15.72
N LEU A 236 -6.99 -23.30 15.24
CA LEU A 236 -6.84 -24.24 14.13
C LEU A 236 -6.01 -25.45 14.56
N ASP A 237 -6.53 -26.65 14.33
CA ASP A 237 -5.80 -27.90 14.57
C ASP A 237 -4.86 -28.26 13.41
N GLY A 238 -3.83 -29.05 13.71
CA GLY A 238 -2.80 -29.49 12.77
C GLY A 238 -3.34 -30.27 11.57
N ASN A 239 -4.50 -30.91 11.69
CA ASN A 239 -5.20 -31.51 10.56
C ASN A 239 -5.57 -30.47 9.47
N ILE A 240 -5.98 -29.26 9.85
CA ILE A 240 -6.27 -28.17 8.90
C ILE A 240 -4.99 -27.68 8.23
N PHE A 241 -3.87 -27.58 8.96
CA PHE A 241 -2.56 -27.30 8.38
C PHE A 241 -2.12 -28.38 7.38
N THR A 242 -2.30 -29.67 7.71
CA THR A 242 -1.97 -30.73 6.73
C THR A 242 -2.88 -30.72 5.51
N TRP A 243 -4.15 -30.35 5.65
CA TRP A 243 -5.04 -30.16 4.51
C TRP A 243 -4.58 -28.98 3.63
N ALA A 244 -4.17 -27.88 4.26
CA ALA A 244 -3.67 -26.66 3.61
C ALA A 244 -2.30 -26.80 2.93
N LEU A 245 -1.56 -27.90 3.12
CA LEU A 245 -0.35 -28.21 2.33
C LEU A 245 -0.68 -28.65 0.89
N PHE A 246 -1.88 -29.20 0.67
CA PHE A 246 -2.26 -29.80 -0.63
C PHE A 246 -3.47 -29.11 -1.27
N ASN A 247 -4.26 -28.39 -0.46
CA ASN A 247 -5.50 -27.75 -0.86
C ASN A 247 -5.47 -26.26 -0.50
N PHE A 248 -6.03 -25.44 -1.38
CA PHE A 248 -6.19 -24.00 -1.16
C PHE A 248 -7.64 -23.61 -0.86
N SER A 249 -8.60 -24.37 -1.40
CA SER A 249 -10.03 -24.15 -1.25
C SER A 249 -10.76 -25.49 -1.21
N GLN A 250 -11.93 -25.54 -0.58
CA GLN A 250 -12.87 -26.65 -0.74
C GLN A 250 -13.72 -26.52 -2.02
N ASP A 251 -13.68 -25.38 -2.70
CA ASP A 251 -14.18 -25.24 -4.08
C ASP A 251 -13.05 -25.55 -5.07
N GLY A 252 -13.19 -26.67 -5.80
CA GLY A 252 -12.21 -27.11 -6.79
C GLY A 252 -12.07 -26.20 -8.02
N SER A 253 -12.99 -25.25 -8.23
CA SER A 253 -12.88 -24.23 -9.28
C SER A 253 -11.97 -23.06 -8.90
N VAL A 254 -11.70 -22.88 -7.60
CA VAL A 254 -10.88 -21.79 -7.06
C VAL A 254 -9.41 -22.21 -7.00
N SER A 255 -8.52 -21.35 -7.52
CA SER A 255 -7.07 -21.53 -7.46
C SER A 255 -6.42 -20.40 -6.66
N GLN A 256 -5.23 -20.67 -6.10
CA GLN A 256 -4.48 -19.67 -5.32
C GLN A 256 -4.03 -18.51 -6.22
N GLU A 257 -3.67 -18.82 -7.46
CA GLU A 257 -3.36 -17.89 -8.53
C GLU A 257 -4.54 -16.94 -8.76
N THR A 258 -5.74 -17.48 -9.02
CA THR A 258 -6.95 -16.66 -9.25
C THR A 258 -7.43 -15.87 -8.03
N ALA A 259 -6.97 -16.21 -6.81
CA ALA A 259 -7.25 -15.45 -5.61
C ALA A 259 -6.25 -14.29 -5.42
N LEU A 260 -5.01 -14.46 -5.89
CA LEU A 260 -3.96 -13.43 -5.88
C LEU A 260 -3.99 -12.49 -7.10
N ASP A 261 -4.74 -12.84 -8.14
CA ASP A 261 -4.96 -11.98 -9.30
C ASP A 261 -5.61 -10.65 -8.90
N PRO A 262 -5.22 -9.51 -9.50
CA PRO A 262 -5.83 -8.22 -9.24
C PRO A 262 -7.36 -8.26 -9.42
N PRO A 263 -8.15 -7.80 -8.44
CA PRO A 263 -9.61 -7.85 -8.51
C PRO A 263 -10.12 -7.01 -9.68
N LYS A 264 -10.99 -7.62 -10.49
CA LYS A 264 -11.59 -6.97 -11.65
C LYS A 264 -12.44 -5.76 -11.23
N PRO A 265 -12.53 -4.72 -12.08
CA PRO A 265 -13.43 -3.60 -11.86
C PRO A 265 -14.85 -4.05 -11.54
N ALA A 266 -15.48 -3.47 -10.51
CA ALA A 266 -16.87 -3.75 -10.14
C ALA A 266 -17.82 -3.58 -11.34
N LEU A 267 -17.57 -2.57 -12.17
CA LEU A 267 -18.30 -2.30 -13.41
C LEU A 267 -18.13 -3.41 -14.48
N GLU A 268 -16.99 -4.11 -14.52
CA GLU A 268 -16.79 -5.26 -15.41
C GLU A 268 -17.50 -6.51 -14.88
N THR A 269 -17.38 -6.76 -13.58
CA THR A 269 -18.03 -7.89 -12.88
C THR A 269 -19.56 -7.80 -12.96
N ALA A 270 -20.14 -6.59 -12.84
CA ALA A 270 -21.57 -6.36 -13.04
C ALA A 270 -22.03 -6.65 -14.48
N LYS A 271 -21.24 -6.26 -15.50
CA LYS A 271 -21.52 -6.58 -16.91
C LYS A 271 -21.46 -8.09 -17.19
N GLN A 272 -20.51 -8.80 -16.58
CA GLN A 272 -20.32 -10.24 -16.79
C GLN A 272 -21.40 -11.10 -16.10
N SER A 273 -21.97 -10.64 -14.99
CA SER A 273 -22.94 -11.40 -14.18
C SER A 273 -24.40 -11.31 -14.65
N ASN A 274 -24.69 -10.58 -15.74
CA ASN A 274 -26.05 -10.13 -16.11
C ASN A 274 -26.78 -9.35 -14.99
N ALA A 275 -26.06 -8.93 -13.94
CA ALA A 275 -26.60 -8.08 -12.90
C ALA A 275 -26.96 -6.73 -13.51
N ARG A 276 -28.24 -6.39 -13.45
CA ARG A 276 -28.73 -5.12 -13.99
C ARG A 276 -28.28 -4.01 -13.04
N VAL A 277 -27.19 -3.33 -13.38
CA VAL A 277 -26.78 -2.08 -12.70
C VAL A 277 -28.00 -1.16 -12.72
N VAL A 278 -28.53 -0.82 -11.54
CA VAL A 278 -29.81 -0.12 -11.39
C VAL A 278 -29.60 1.38 -11.56
N GLY A 279 -29.16 1.75 -12.76
CA GLY A 279 -28.81 3.11 -13.17
C GLY A 279 -27.75 3.09 -14.27
N GLU A 280 -27.98 3.83 -15.36
CA GLU A 280 -26.84 4.38 -16.09
C GLU A 280 -26.07 5.28 -15.11
N ALA A 281 -24.73 5.22 -15.14
CA ALA A 281 -23.91 6.22 -14.46
C ALA A 281 -24.37 7.59 -14.94
N VAL A 282 -24.83 8.44 -14.01
CA VAL A 282 -25.47 9.71 -14.35
C VAL A 282 -24.49 10.52 -15.18
N LYS A 283 -24.86 10.80 -16.43
CA LYS A 283 -24.13 11.76 -17.26
C LYS A 283 -24.12 13.08 -16.50
N LEU A 284 -22.95 13.49 -16.01
CA LEU A 284 -22.77 14.74 -15.27
C LEU A 284 -23.32 15.91 -16.10
N THR A 285 -24.52 16.33 -15.75
CA THR A 285 -25.32 17.34 -16.45
C THR A 285 -25.72 18.38 -15.43
N GLY A 286 -24.89 19.40 -15.29
CA GLY A 286 -25.06 20.42 -14.26
C GLY A 286 -23.73 20.94 -13.75
N THR A 287 -23.08 21.81 -14.54
CA THR A 287 -22.22 22.85 -13.97
C THR A 287 -23.08 23.76 -13.10
N ALA A 288 -23.15 23.48 -11.81
CA ALA A 288 -23.60 24.46 -10.83
C ALA A 288 -22.57 25.59 -10.81
N GLY A 289 -22.99 26.81 -11.16
CA GLY A 289 -22.15 28.00 -11.24
C GLY A 289 -21.64 28.44 -9.88
N THR A 290 -20.61 27.76 -9.38
CA THR A 290 -19.71 28.29 -8.36
C THR A 290 -18.64 29.07 -9.08
N ASP A 291 -18.60 30.39 -8.87
CA ASP A 291 -17.48 31.19 -9.35
C ASP A 291 -16.22 30.78 -8.59
N PHE A 292 -15.12 30.60 -9.32
CA PHE A 292 -13.83 30.20 -8.76
C PHE A 292 -12.79 31.27 -9.04
N ILE A 293 -11.94 31.55 -8.06
CA ILE A 293 -10.80 32.45 -8.21
C ILE A 293 -9.53 31.60 -8.20
N LEU A 294 -9.13 31.19 -9.41
CA LEU A 294 -7.86 30.53 -9.69
C LEU A 294 -6.73 31.56 -9.68
N ALA A 295 -6.46 32.15 -8.51
CA ALA A 295 -5.46 33.20 -8.38
C ALA A 295 -4.04 32.64 -8.55
N SER A 296 -3.82 31.37 -8.16
CA SER A 296 -2.51 30.74 -8.30
C SER A 296 -2.25 30.35 -9.75
N CYS A 297 -0.98 30.48 -10.17
CA CYS A 297 -0.50 30.20 -11.53
C CYS A 297 -1.26 29.04 -12.22
N LYS A 298 -1.90 29.34 -13.35
CA LYS A 298 -2.87 28.45 -14.03
C LYS A 298 -2.27 27.09 -14.43
N GLU A 299 -1.00 27.07 -14.80
CA GLU A 299 -0.24 25.88 -15.21
C GLU A 299 0.53 25.23 -14.04
N CYS A 300 0.56 25.87 -12.87
CA CYS A 300 1.28 25.39 -11.72
C CYS A 300 0.41 24.44 -10.88
N LYS A 301 1.01 23.33 -10.46
CA LYS A 301 0.38 22.33 -9.57
C LYS A 301 0.49 22.69 -8.08
N SER A 302 1.08 23.84 -7.76
CA SER A 302 1.56 24.21 -6.43
C SER A 302 1.21 25.65 -6.08
N PHE A 303 1.03 25.91 -4.78
CA PHE A 303 0.72 27.22 -4.19
C PHE A 303 1.95 28.13 -4.07
N MET A 304 2.89 28.07 -5.02
CA MET A 304 4.19 28.71 -4.83
C MET A 304 4.11 30.25 -4.92
N PRO A 305 4.81 30.99 -4.03
CA PRO A 305 5.44 30.55 -2.77
C PRO A 305 4.47 30.46 -1.56
N ALA A 306 4.70 29.45 -0.70
CA ALA A 306 4.12 29.37 0.64
C ALA A 306 5.16 28.84 1.65
N GLU A 307 5.16 29.40 2.86
CA GLU A 307 6.04 29.03 3.97
C GLU A 307 5.31 28.17 5.00
N LEU A 308 6.04 27.27 5.65
CA LEU A 308 5.59 26.55 6.85
C LEU A 308 6.33 27.04 8.09
N ARG A 309 5.58 27.23 9.19
CA ARG A 309 6.10 27.60 10.50
C ARG A 309 5.48 26.73 11.58
N LEU A 310 6.33 26.15 12.44
CA LEU A 310 5.93 25.49 13.68
C LEU A 310 6.21 26.45 14.84
N GLY A 311 5.22 26.61 15.72
CA GLY A 311 5.33 27.39 16.96
C GLY A 311 4.23 26.96 17.93
N LYS A 312 3.49 27.91 18.52
CA LYS A 312 2.26 27.59 19.28
C LYS A 312 1.12 27.00 18.43
N ARG A 313 1.24 27.12 17.11
CA ARG A 313 0.36 26.53 16.07
C ARG A 313 1.25 26.01 14.94
N PHE A 314 0.73 25.10 14.13
CA PHE A 314 1.36 24.75 12.85
C PHE A 314 0.70 25.56 11.77
N THR A 315 1.43 26.43 11.07
CA THR A 315 0.84 27.36 10.11
C THR A 315 1.47 27.27 8.73
N ILE A 316 0.64 27.36 7.69
CA ILE A 316 1.04 27.68 6.33
C ILE A 316 0.74 29.17 6.06
N SER A 317 1.68 29.89 5.46
CA SER A 317 1.51 31.31 5.14
C SER A 317 2.00 31.65 3.74
N GLY A 318 1.29 32.51 3.02
CA GLY A 318 1.71 33.00 1.70
C GLY A 318 0.77 34.10 1.18
N PRO A 319 1.17 34.84 0.14
CA PRO A 319 0.29 35.76 -0.58
C PRO A 319 -1.06 35.12 -0.91
N TRP A 320 -2.17 35.81 -0.65
CA TRP A 320 -3.52 35.25 -0.88
C TRP A 320 -3.76 34.81 -2.32
N LYS A 321 -3.11 35.49 -3.28
CA LYS A 321 -3.12 35.14 -4.70
C LYS A 321 -2.53 33.75 -5.00
N ASN A 322 -1.76 33.16 -4.09
CA ASN A 322 -1.13 31.85 -4.31
C ASN A 322 -2.06 30.68 -3.94
N PHE A 323 -3.26 30.98 -3.43
CA PHE A 323 -4.28 30.00 -3.08
C PHE A 323 -5.46 30.11 -4.06
N ASP A 324 -6.13 29.00 -4.34
CA ASP A 324 -7.33 28.98 -5.18
C ASP A 324 -8.59 28.97 -4.29
N TRP A 325 -9.53 29.86 -4.59
CA TRP A 325 -10.67 30.16 -3.73
C TRP A 325 -12.01 29.79 -4.40
N THR A 326 -12.96 29.31 -3.60
CA THR A 326 -14.36 29.10 -3.99
C THR A 326 -15.18 30.31 -3.57
N VAL A 327 -15.96 30.91 -4.47
CA VAL A 327 -16.85 32.01 -4.10
C VAL A 327 -18.14 31.47 -3.48
N LYS A 328 -18.47 31.90 -2.26
CA LYS A 328 -19.72 31.59 -1.57
C LYS A 328 -20.39 32.87 -1.05
N GLY A 329 -21.32 33.42 -1.83
CA GLY A 329 -22.01 34.66 -1.48
C GLY A 329 -21.05 35.84 -1.35
N GLU A 330 -20.97 36.45 -0.17
CA GLU A 330 -20.05 37.56 0.15
C GLU A 330 -18.64 37.11 0.60
N TYR A 331 -18.39 35.79 0.60
CA TYR A 331 -17.16 35.21 1.11
C TYR A 331 -16.39 34.41 0.04
N LEU A 332 -15.08 34.27 0.29
CA LEU A 332 -14.13 33.42 -0.42
C LEU A 332 -13.74 32.28 0.51
N GLU A 333 -13.95 31.04 0.09
CA GLU A 333 -13.64 29.85 0.87
C GLU A 333 -12.42 29.11 0.32
N LEU A 334 -11.47 28.80 1.20
CA LEU A 334 -10.28 28.00 0.93
C LEU A 334 -10.35 26.72 1.78
N SER A 335 -10.41 25.57 1.12
CA SER A 335 -10.41 24.26 1.78
C SER A 335 -9.12 23.51 1.47
N LEU A 336 -8.37 23.18 2.52
CA LEU A 336 -7.07 22.51 2.46
C LEU A 336 -7.10 21.19 3.25
N LYS A 337 -6.91 20.07 2.55
CA LYS A 337 -6.61 18.77 3.16
C LYS A 337 -5.11 18.72 3.45
N TYR A 338 -4.74 18.33 4.67
CA TYR A 338 -3.34 18.25 5.08
C TYR A 338 -2.99 16.88 5.67
N GLY A 339 -1.71 16.54 5.57
CA GLY A 339 -1.07 15.44 6.29
C GLY A 339 0.29 15.91 6.80
N ILE A 340 0.45 15.94 8.11
CA ILE A 340 1.70 16.32 8.79
C ILE A 340 2.22 15.07 9.48
N ILE A 341 3.40 14.60 9.05
CA ILE A 341 4.10 13.45 9.62
C ILE A 341 5.31 14.01 10.38
N ILE A 342 5.43 13.70 11.66
CA ILE A 342 6.48 14.21 12.54
C ILE A 342 7.33 13.04 13.03
N GLU A 343 8.57 13.00 12.57
CA GLU A 343 9.57 11.98 12.90
C GLU A 343 10.52 12.52 13.96
N SER A 344 10.63 11.82 15.10
CA SER A 344 11.62 12.14 16.14
C SER A 344 12.96 11.49 15.83
N SER A 345 14.05 12.10 16.29
CA SER A 345 15.40 11.52 16.21
C SER A 345 15.58 10.24 17.05
N ASN A 346 14.63 9.91 17.94
CA ASN A 346 14.57 8.65 18.65
C ASN A 346 13.69 7.63 17.93
N ILE A 347 14.05 6.34 18.01
CA ILE A 347 13.36 5.21 17.36
C ILE A 347 11.96 5.01 18.01
N GLY A 348 10.96 5.76 17.54
CA GLY A 348 9.59 5.75 18.02
C GLY A 348 8.57 5.87 16.88
N LYS A 349 7.29 5.64 17.19
CA LYS A 349 6.20 5.75 16.19
C LYS A 349 6.12 7.20 15.68
N PRO A 350 6.13 7.45 14.35
CA PRO A 350 5.95 8.80 13.82
C PRO A 350 4.56 9.34 14.19
N THR A 351 4.49 10.61 14.56
CA THR A 351 3.21 11.24 14.87
C THR A 351 2.58 11.74 13.57
N VAL A 352 1.48 11.10 13.16
CA VAL A 352 0.76 11.40 11.92
C VAL A 352 -0.51 12.18 12.25
N LEU A 353 -0.62 13.40 11.74
CA LEU A 353 -1.75 14.30 11.91
C LEU A 353 -2.34 14.61 10.53
N LYS A 354 -3.45 13.95 10.20
CA LYS A 354 -4.24 14.18 8.97
C LYS A 354 -5.45 15.05 9.31
N GLY A 355 -5.89 15.91 8.40
CA GLY A 355 -7.12 16.69 8.59
C GLY A 355 -7.53 17.49 7.36
N VAL A 356 -8.65 18.19 7.48
CA VAL A 356 -9.12 19.20 6.53
C VAL A 356 -9.39 20.47 7.31
N VAL A 357 -8.94 21.61 6.80
CA VAL A 357 -9.32 22.92 7.34
C VAL A 357 -9.97 23.75 6.24
N VAL A 358 -11.05 24.42 6.62
CA VAL A 358 -11.81 25.33 5.77
C VAL A 358 -11.68 26.74 6.35
N TRP A 359 -11.20 27.67 5.53
CA TRP A 359 -11.13 29.09 5.84
C TRP A 359 -12.12 29.87 4.99
N SER A 360 -12.72 30.90 5.59
CA SER A 360 -13.62 31.83 4.92
C SER A 360 -13.12 33.26 5.13
N GLU A 361 -12.86 33.97 4.05
CA GLU A 361 -12.52 35.41 4.06
C GLU A 361 -13.56 36.24 3.31
N LYS A 362 -13.61 37.55 3.55
CA LYS A 362 -14.54 38.43 2.83
C LYS A 362 -14.07 38.71 1.41
N LYS A 363 -15.02 38.90 0.48
CA LYS A 363 -14.73 39.34 -0.90
C LYS A 363 -13.92 40.63 -1.01
N SER A 364 -13.93 41.50 0.00
CA SER A 364 -13.08 42.70 0.06
C SER A 364 -11.57 42.40 -0.01
N LEU A 365 -11.15 41.16 0.25
CA LEU A 365 -9.76 40.71 0.01
C LEU A 365 -9.33 40.90 -1.46
N LEU A 366 -10.27 40.90 -2.41
CA LEU A 366 -10.00 41.14 -3.84
C LEU A 366 -9.58 42.58 -4.14
N ASP A 367 -9.91 43.52 -3.25
CA ASP A 367 -9.50 44.93 -3.34
C ASP A 367 -8.12 45.17 -2.68
N GLU A 368 -7.57 44.17 -1.97
CA GLU A 368 -6.27 44.25 -1.32
C GLU A 368 -5.11 43.90 -2.26
N SER A 369 -3.89 44.28 -1.88
CA SER A 369 -2.69 43.99 -2.66
C SER A 369 -2.53 42.48 -2.88
N PRO A 370 -2.17 42.01 -4.09
CA PRO A 370 -1.96 40.58 -4.37
C PRO A 370 -0.86 39.94 -3.50
N GLU A 371 0.03 40.76 -2.91
CA GLU A 371 1.12 40.31 -2.03
C GLU A 371 0.71 40.24 -0.54
N VAL A 372 -0.55 40.52 -0.16
CA VAL A 372 -0.99 40.37 1.24
C VAL A 372 -0.87 38.91 1.66
N VAL A 373 -0.01 38.67 2.65
CA VAL A 373 0.30 37.34 3.17
C VAL A 373 -0.76 36.93 4.19
N LEU A 374 -1.53 35.91 3.85
CA LEU A 374 -2.43 35.24 4.79
C LEU A 374 -1.69 34.12 5.53
N THR A 375 -2.15 33.81 6.74
CA THR A 375 -1.60 32.76 7.60
C THR A 375 -2.72 31.86 8.09
N PHE A 376 -2.61 30.57 7.79
CA PHE A 376 -3.63 29.56 8.00
C PHE A 376 -3.11 28.49 8.98
N ASN A 377 -3.86 28.17 10.03
CA ASN A 377 -3.50 27.17 11.04
C ASN A 377 -3.82 25.74 10.54
N LEU A 378 -2.81 24.97 10.12
CA LEU A 378 -2.99 23.55 9.83
C LEU A 378 -3.24 22.72 11.10
N LEU A 379 -2.61 23.11 12.22
CA LEU A 379 -2.85 22.50 13.54
C LEU A 379 -3.08 23.58 14.60
N ASP A 380 -4.12 23.37 15.40
CA ASP A 380 -4.46 24.22 16.54
C ASP A 380 -3.58 23.94 17.78
N PRO A 381 -3.55 24.84 18.78
CA PRO A 381 -2.63 24.73 19.91
C PRO A 381 -2.73 23.42 20.69
N GLU A 382 -3.91 22.81 20.78
CA GLU A 382 -4.13 21.52 21.45
C GLU A 382 -3.49 20.37 20.67
N GLN A 383 -3.69 20.33 19.34
CA GLN A 383 -3.07 19.33 18.47
C GLN A 383 -1.54 19.48 18.45
N VAL A 384 -1.05 20.72 18.47
CA VAL A 384 0.39 21.00 18.59
C VAL A 384 0.91 20.60 19.97
N ALA A 385 0.13 20.74 21.05
CA ALA A 385 0.55 20.35 22.40
C ALA A 385 0.85 18.85 22.55
N VAL A 386 0.21 17.98 21.75
CA VAL A 386 0.49 16.53 21.71
C VAL A 386 1.93 16.23 21.27
N ILE A 387 2.54 17.10 20.46
CA ILE A 387 3.93 16.95 20.00
C ILE A 387 4.88 17.25 21.18
N PRO A 388 5.79 16.35 21.59
CA PRO A 388 6.74 16.66 22.64
C PRO A 388 7.73 17.80 22.25
N PRO A 389 8.49 18.38 23.19
CA PRO A 389 9.57 19.32 22.89
C PRO A 389 10.76 18.59 22.26
N GLY A 390 11.40 19.20 21.26
CA GLY A 390 12.55 18.58 20.58
C GLY A 390 12.73 19.01 19.12
N THR A 391 13.70 18.39 18.45
CA THR A 391 13.93 18.56 17.01
C THR A 391 13.33 17.37 16.25
N TYR A 392 12.57 17.68 15.20
CA TYR A 392 11.84 16.70 14.40
C TYR A 392 12.03 16.95 12.92
N GLN A 393 12.13 15.88 12.13
CA GLN A 393 11.92 15.97 10.69
C GLN A 393 10.41 15.90 10.44
N ALA A 394 9.82 16.97 9.91
CA ALA A 394 8.41 16.98 9.55
C ALA A 394 8.24 16.95 8.02
N SER A 395 7.51 15.94 7.56
CA SER A 395 7.05 15.81 6.18
C SER A 395 5.60 16.27 6.11
N VAL A 396 5.35 17.35 5.37
CA VAL A 396 4.09 18.08 5.37
C VAL A 396 3.54 18.12 3.95
N TYR A 397 2.33 17.61 3.80
CA TYR A 397 1.56 17.64 2.57
C TYR A 397 0.32 18.52 2.79
N VAL A 398 0.05 19.41 1.84
CA VAL A 398 -1.16 20.25 1.83
C VAL A 398 -1.72 20.24 0.41
N LYS A 399 -3.00 19.91 0.25
CA LYS A 399 -3.74 19.83 -1.03
C LYS A 399 -5.01 20.67 -0.96
N ASN A 400 -5.29 21.46 -1.99
CA ASN A 400 -6.52 22.23 -2.10
C ASN A 400 -7.63 21.30 -2.62
N THR A 401 -8.74 21.22 -1.91
CA THR A 401 -9.79 20.24 -2.23
C THR A 401 -10.60 20.59 -3.48
N LEU A 402 -10.53 21.84 -3.95
CA LEU A 402 -11.10 22.27 -5.22
C LEU A 402 -10.15 21.94 -6.37
N THR A 403 -8.96 22.55 -6.38
CA THR A 403 -8.08 22.52 -7.57
C THR A 403 -7.09 21.36 -7.60
N GLN A 404 -7.03 20.56 -6.55
CA GLN A 404 -6.09 19.44 -6.36
C GLN A 404 -4.60 19.85 -6.39
N LYS A 405 -4.29 21.14 -6.56
CA LYS A 405 -2.95 21.69 -6.37
C LYS A 405 -2.46 21.35 -4.97
N TYR A 406 -1.15 21.13 -4.86
CA TYR A 406 -0.53 20.72 -3.61
C TYR A 406 0.88 21.30 -3.45
N ASN A 407 1.27 21.46 -2.20
CA ASN A 407 2.67 21.61 -1.83
C ASN A 407 3.06 20.46 -0.91
N ALA A 408 4.29 19.99 -1.06
CA ALA A 408 4.92 19.06 -0.16
C ALA A 408 6.25 19.66 0.32
N TRP A 409 6.53 19.54 1.61
CA TRP A 409 7.78 19.97 2.23
C TRP A 409 8.31 18.83 3.11
N SER A 410 9.61 18.62 3.11
CA SER A 410 10.29 17.92 4.21
C SER A 410 11.28 18.91 4.81
N LYS A 411 11.12 19.21 6.11
CA LYS A 411 11.91 20.24 6.79
C LYS A 411 12.08 19.87 8.26
N GLU A 412 13.26 20.20 8.80
CA GLU A 412 13.52 20.11 10.23
C GLU A 412 12.82 21.25 10.97
N PHE A 413 12.13 20.93 12.06
CA PHE A 413 11.52 21.90 12.96
C PHE A 413 11.92 21.60 14.41
N THR A 414 12.28 22.63 15.15
CA THR A 414 12.45 22.57 16.61
C THR A 414 11.19 23.12 17.28
N LYS A 415 10.64 22.38 18.25
CA LYS A 415 9.52 22.82 19.09
C LYS A 415 9.99 23.17 20.50
#